data_AF-A0A067BTF7-F1
#
_entry.id   AF-A0A067BTF7-F1
#
_cell.length_a   1.000
_cell.length_b   1.000
_cell.length_c   1.000
_cell.angle_alpha   90.00
_cell.angle_beta   90.00
_cell.angle_gamma   90.00
#
_symmetry.space_group_name_H-M   'P 1'
#
loop_
_entity.id
_entity.type
_entity.pdbx_description
1 polymer ?
#
loop_
_entity_poly.entity_id
_entity_poly.type
_entity_poly.pdbx_seq_one_letter_code
_entity_poly.pdbx_strand_id
1 'polypeptide(L)'
;MLWPREQFRVAYKQVVSDALDSNAASVLLLVALDADSIAASAILTSVLQADMIAYSLVPVAGNAQLAAMAFAADIRSVFLINCGAMID
;
A
#
# COMPACT_ATOMS: atom_id res chain seq x y z
N MET A 1 -2.20 14.56 8.48
CA MET A 1 -3.39 14.16 9.26
C MET A 1 -3.29 12.66 9.51
N LEU A 2 -3.32 12.22 10.77
CA LEU A 2 -3.30 10.80 11.12
C LEU A 2 -4.71 10.22 11.01
N TRP A 3 -4.84 9.00 10.51
CA TRP A 3 -6.13 8.30 10.45
C TRP A 3 -6.46 7.70 11.82
N PRO A 4 -7.60 8.04 12.45
CA PRO A 4 -8.01 7.40 13.68
C PRO A 4 -8.49 5.96 13.42
N ARG A 5 -8.38 5.09 14.42
CA ARG A 5 -8.65 3.64 14.30
C ARG A 5 -10.06 3.36 13.77
N GLU A 6 -11.03 4.16 14.19
CA GLU A 6 -12.45 4.03 13.80
C GLU A 6 -12.64 4.21 12.29
N GLN A 7 -11.72 4.92 11.62
CA GLN A 7 -11.79 5.21 10.20
C GLN A 7 -11.04 4.18 9.33
N PHE A 8 -10.29 3.24 9.90
CA PHE A 8 -9.53 2.25 9.10
C PHE A 8 -10.42 1.44 8.16
N ARG A 9 -11.61 1.06 8.62
CA ARG A 9 -12.60 0.36 7.78
C ARG A 9 -13.08 1.22 6.61
N VAL A 10 -13.23 2.52 6.82
CA VAL A 10 -13.64 3.46 5.76
C VAL A 10 -12.48 3.64 4.77
N ALA A 11 -11.25 3.77 5.26
CA ALA A 11 -10.02 3.85 4.44
C ALA A 11 -9.93 2.67 3.49
N TYR A 12 -10.03 1.48 4.06
CA TYR A 12 -9.88 0.24 3.31
C TYR A 12 -11.00 0.09 2.27
N LYS A 13 -12.24 0.45 2.61
CA LYS A 13 -13.34 0.45 1.64
C LYS A 13 -13.10 1.41 0.47
N GLN A 14 -12.48 2.56 0.70
CA GLN A 14 -12.11 3.48 -0.37
C GLN A 14 -11.09 2.82 -1.31
N VAL A 15 -10.04 2.21 -0.77
CA VAL A 15 -9.04 1.47 -1.54
C VAL A 15 -9.69 0.37 -2.40
N VAL A 16 -10.62 -0.39 -1.82
CA VAL A 16 -11.36 -1.43 -2.56
C VAL A 16 -12.19 -0.81 -3.69
N SER A 17 -12.91 0.29 -3.42
CA SER A 17 -13.69 1.00 -4.45
C SER A 17 -12.82 1.47 -5.60
N ASP A 18 -11.72 2.16 -5.29
CA ASP A 18 -10.78 2.70 -6.28
C ASP A 18 -10.12 1.58 -7.10
N ALA A 19 -9.94 0.40 -6.49
CA ALA A 19 -9.38 -0.75 -7.16
C ALA A 19 -10.35 -1.43 -8.13
N LEU A 20 -11.63 -1.52 -7.77
CA LEU A 20 -12.67 -2.10 -8.63
C LEU A 20 -13.00 -1.23 -9.84
N ASP A 21 -12.84 0.09 -9.72
CA ASP A 21 -13.03 1.03 -10.83
C ASP A 21 -11.85 1.03 -11.83
N SER A 22 -10.79 0.25 -11.56
CA SER A 22 -9.61 0.12 -12.42
C SER A 22 -9.53 -1.24 -13.11
N ASN A 23 -9.05 -1.26 -14.36
CA ASN A 23 -8.83 -2.51 -15.12
C ASN A 23 -7.44 -3.14 -14.86
N ALA A 24 -6.64 -2.61 -13.94
CA ALA A 24 -5.27 -3.04 -13.65
C ALA A 24 -4.98 -3.10 -12.14
N ALA A 25 -3.85 -3.69 -11.74
CA ALA A 25 -3.40 -3.76 -10.35
C ALA A 25 -3.07 -2.36 -9.81
N SER A 26 -4.09 -1.68 -9.32
CA SER A 26 -4.03 -0.27 -8.92
C SER A 26 -3.56 -0.05 -7.48
N VAL A 27 -3.34 -1.12 -6.72
CA VAL A 27 -2.82 -1.06 -5.35
C VAL A 27 -1.34 -1.40 -5.34
N LEU A 28 -0.51 -0.46 -4.86
CA LEU A 28 0.93 -0.64 -4.71
C LEU A 28 1.32 -0.68 -3.23
N LEU A 29 2.04 -1.73 -2.82
CA LEU A 29 2.58 -1.88 -1.48
C LEU A 29 4.09 -1.64 -1.54
N LEU A 30 4.54 -0.61 -0.84
CA LEU A 30 5.94 -0.27 -0.66
C LEU A 30 6.35 -0.66 0.75
N VAL A 31 7.23 -1.65 0.88
CA VAL A 31 7.44 -2.37 2.13
C VAL A 31 8.90 -2.27 2.56
N ALA A 32 9.18 -1.74 3.75
CA ALA A 32 10.54 -1.72 4.26
C ALA A 32 11.10 -3.13 4.50
N LEU A 33 12.42 -3.27 4.42
CA LEU A 33 13.14 -4.55 4.59
C LEU A 33 13.36 -4.90 6.08
N ASP A 34 12.27 -5.04 6.83
CA ASP A 34 12.29 -5.44 8.24
C ASP A 34 11.17 -6.44 8.57
N ALA A 35 11.29 -7.12 9.71
CA ALA A 35 10.39 -8.21 10.08
C ALA A 35 8.94 -7.75 10.32
N ASP A 36 8.75 -6.56 10.89
CA ASP A 36 7.41 -6.01 11.15
C ASP A 36 6.72 -5.69 9.82
N SER A 37 7.44 -5.07 8.89
CA SER A 37 6.95 -4.78 7.54
C SER A 37 6.56 -6.03 6.74
N ILE A 38 7.34 -7.10 6.86
CA ILE A 38 7.02 -8.40 6.23
C ILE A 38 5.75 -9.00 6.86
N ALA A 39 5.63 -8.98 8.18
CA ALA A 39 4.45 -9.50 8.87
C ALA A 39 3.18 -8.67 8.54
N ALA A 40 3.28 -7.35 8.58
CA ALA A 40 2.20 -6.43 8.28
C ALA A 40 1.75 -6.56 6.82
N SER A 41 2.69 -6.66 5.87
CA SER A 41 2.37 -6.88 4.46
C SER A 41 1.75 -8.25 4.20
N ALA A 42 2.19 -9.31 4.88
CA ALA A 42 1.55 -10.63 4.79
C ALA A 42 0.07 -10.60 5.25
N ILE A 43 -0.22 -9.91 6.35
CA ILE A 43 -1.60 -9.71 6.82
C ILE A 43 -2.40 -8.90 5.78
N LEU A 44 -1.89 -7.74 5.35
CA LEU A 44 -2.60 -6.86 4.42
C LEU A 44 -2.87 -7.54 3.07
N THR A 45 -1.88 -8.24 2.52
CA THR A 45 -2.03 -8.98 1.26
C THR A 45 -3.06 -10.09 1.39
N SER A 46 -3.14 -10.79 2.52
CA SER A 46 -4.19 -11.80 2.75
C SER A 46 -5.61 -11.20 2.72
N VAL A 47 -5.78 -9.98 3.26
CA VAL A 47 -7.06 -9.26 3.25
C VAL A 47 -7.41 -8.82 1.83
N LEU A 48 -6.47 -8.23 1.09
CA LEU A 48 -6.66 -7.83 -0.31
C LEU A 48 -7.01 -9.03 -1.19
N GLN A 49 -6.34 -10.16 -1.01
CA GLN A 49 -6.62 -11.41 -1.75
C GLN A 49 -8.01 -11.95 -1.44
N ALA A 50 -8.45 -11.90 -0.18
CA ALA A 50 -9.79 -12.33 0.22
C ALA A 50 -10.89 -11.49 -0.47
N ASP A 51 -10.62 -10.22 -0.73
CA ASP A 51 -11.50 -9.30 -1.48
C ASP A 51 -11.23 -9.30 -3.00
N MET A 52 -10.38 -10.20 -3.50
CA MET A 52 -9.99 -10.33 -4.92
C MET A 52 -9.36 -9.05 -5.51
N ILE A 53 -8.68 -8.27 -4.69
CA ILE A 53 -8.00 -7.05 -5.11
C ILE A 53 -6.58 -7.36 -5.58
N ALA A 54 -6.29 -7.04 -6.84
CA ALA A 54 -4.96 -7.17 -7.40
C ALA A 54 -4.03 -6.08 -6.86
N TYR A 55 -2.81 -6.46 -6.49
CA TYR A 55 -1.80 -5.55 -5.95
C TYR A 55 -0.40 -5.89 -6.47
N SER A 56 0.49 -4.91 -6.41
CA SER A 56 1.93 -5.09 -6.60
C SER A 56 2.65 -4.82 -5.29
N LEU A 57 3.62 -5.66 -4.92
CA LEU A 57 4.45 -5.48 -3.73
C LEU A 57 5.89 -5.22 -4.14
N VAL A 58 6.46 -4.11 -3.66
CA VAL A 58 7.84 -3.72 -3.92
C VAL A 58 8.56 -3.49 -2.59
N PRO A 59 9.63 -4.26 -2.30
CA PRO A 59 10.48 -3.98 -1.16
C PRO A 59 11.28 -2.69 -1.37
N VAL A 60 11.40 -1.89 -0.31
CA VAL A 60 12.10 -0.61 -0.29
C VAL A 60 13.25 -0.68 0.71
N ALA A 61 14.48 -0.52 0.21
CA ALA A 61 15.69 -0.55 1.02
C ALA A 61 15.92 0.74 1.83
N GLY A 62 15.34 1.86 1.38
CA GLY A 62 15.41 3.12 2.11
C GLY A 62 14.82 4.31 1.36
N ASN A 63 14.82 5.46 2.01
CA ASN A 63 14.16 6.68 1.55
C ASN A 63 14.70 7.20 0.20
N ALA A 64 15.98 7.00 -0.10
CA ALA A 64 16.56 7.39 -1.39
C ALA A 64 15.93 6.63 -2.58
N GLN A 65 15.63 5.33 -2.39
CA GLN A 65 14.92 4.55 -3.40
C GLN A 65 13.48 5.05 -3.56
N LEU A 66 12.81 5.35 -2.44
CA LEU A 66 11.44 5.86 -2.46
C LEU A 66 11.33 7.20 -3.22
N ALA A 67 12.28 8.11 -2.98
CA ALA A 67 12.32 9.42 -3.65
C ALA A 67 12.57 9.32 -5.16
N ALA A 68 13.19 8.23 -5.64
CA ALA A 68 13.47 7.99 -7.04
C ALA A 68 12.39 7.17 -7.76
N MET A 69 11.36 6.67 -7.05
CA MET A 69 10.30 5.87 -7.65
C MET A 69 9.38 6.72 -8.52
N ALA A 70 9.08 6.21 -9.71
CA ALA A 70 7.98 6.69 -10.55
C ALA A 70 6.83 5.69 -10.48
N PHE A 71 5.63 6.19 -10.22
CA PHE A 71 4.42 5.36 -10.18
C PHE A 71 3.77 5.28 -11.55
N ALA A 72 3.25 4.11 -11.90
CA ALA A 72 2.46 3.94 -13.10
C ALA A 72 1.13 4.70 -12.97
N ALA A 73 0.61 5.20 -14.10
CA ALA A 73 -0.55 6.11 -14.11
C ALA A 73 -1.88 5.44 -13.69
N ASP A 74 -1.89 4.11 -13.66
CA ASP A 74 -3.00 3.25 -13.27
C ASP A 74 -3.02 2.93 -11.77
N ILE A 75 -1.97 3.27 -11.01
CA ILE A 75 -1.95 3.16 -9.55
C ILE A 75 -2.95 4.16 -8.95
N ARG A 76 -3.86 3.66 -8.12
CA ARG A 76 -4.89 4.44 -7.41
C ARG A 76 -4.65 4.51 -5.92
N SER A 77 -3.99 3.51 -5.34
CA SER A 77 -3.71 3.47 -3.90
C SER A 77 -2.29 2.99 -3.65
N VAL A 78 -1.60 3.66 -2.72
CA VAL A 78 -0.25 3.29 -2.29
C VAL A 78 -0.23 3.08 -0.78
N PHE A 79 0.25 1.93 -0.34
CA PHE A 79 0.55 1.66 1.06
C PHE A 79 2.06 1.74 1.29
N LEU A 80 2.47 2.66 2.16
CA LEU A 80 3.84 2.75 2.67
C LEU A 80 3.88 2.02 4.01
N ILE A 81 4.57 0.88 4.07
CA ILE A 81 4.70 0.06 5.27
C ILE A 81 6.08 0.29 5.87
N ASN A 82 6.09 0.89 7.07
CA ASN A 82 7.28 1.28 7.84
C ASN A 82 8.32 2.12 7.05
N CYS A 83 7.88 2.90 6.07
CA CYS A 83 8.73 3.78 5.27
C CYS A 83 8.00 5.08 4.90
N GLY A 84 8.74 6.09 4.42
CA GLY A 84 8.20 7.32 3.84
C GLY A 84 7.68 8.38 4.83
N ALA A 85 7.31 8.02 6.06
CA ALA A 85 6.70 8.96 7.02
C ALA A 85 7.62 10.11 7.49
N MET A 86 8.93 9.97 7.32
CA MET A 86 9.94 10.97 7.75
C MET A 86 10.47 11.82 6.58
N ILE A 87 9.87 11.69 5.40
CA ILE A 87 10.22 12.45 4.19
C ILE A 87 9.12 13.50 3.99
N ASP A 88 9.52 14.74 3.66
CA ASP A 88 8.62 15.85 3.31
C ASP A 88 8.41 15.89 1.78
#